data_AF-A0AAX3HIX1-F1
#
_entry.id   AF-A0AAX3HIX1-F1
#
_cell.length_a   1.000
_cell.length_b   1.000
_cell.length_c   1.000
_cell.angle_alpha   90.00
_cell.angle_beta   90.00
_cell.angle_gamma   90.00
#
_symmetry.space_group_name_H-M   'P 1'
#
loop_
_entity.id
_entity.type
_entity.pdbx_description
1 polymer ?
#
loop_
_entity_poly.entity_id
_entity_poly.type
_entity_poly.pdbx_seq_one_letter_code
_entity_poly.pdbx_strand_id
1 'polypeptide(L)'
;MNWLKDYQKLEQDIAYLECNLDKTKAELKRWISGDLQNVRLTAESDGAKVEVHIEAIEYELAHKLNDMYKLKKLVSTFKGLENRILKLKYIDGMTLERVADELNYSTGYINKKHAEIMREIKFVGD
;
A
#
# COMPACT_ATOMS: atom_id res chain seq x y z
N MET A 1 -17.55 -3.19 -3.87
CA MET A 1 -16.53 -2.32 -4.50
C MET A 1 -15.21 -3.06 -4.65
N ASN A 2 -14.83 -3.46 -5.86
CA ASN A 2 -13.59 -4.25 -6.07
C ASN A 2 -12.31 -3.43 -5.81
N TRP A 3 -12.30 -2.15 -6.24
CA TRP A 3 -11.11 -1.31 -6.13
C TRP A 3 -10.60 -1.08 -4.69
N LEU A 4 -11.48 -1.10 -3.68
CA LEU A 4 -11.06 -0.88 -2.29
C LEU A 4 -10.24 -2.07 -1.77
N LYS A 5 -10.60 -3.29 -2.16
CA LYS A 5 -9.83 -4.50 -1.83
C LYS A 5 -8.47 -4.46 -2.53
N ASP A 6 -8.45 -4.07 -3.80
CA ASP A 6 -7.21 -3.92 -4.57
C ASP A 6 -6.29 -2.86 -3.97
N TYR A 7 -6.86 -1.73 -3.53
CA TYR A 7 -6.14 -0.65 -2.84
C TYR A 7 -5.47 -1.16 -1.55
N GLN A 8 -6.23 -1.80 -0.68
CA GLN A 8 -5.74 -2.32 0.60
C GLN A 8 -4.66 -3.40 0.41
N LYS A 9 -4.83 -4.26 -0.60
CA LYS A 9 -3.82 -5.26 -0.96
C LYS A 9 -2.53 -4.59 -1.44
N LEU A 10 -2.63 -3.60 -2.32
CA LEU A 10 -1.45 -2.85 -2.78
C LEU A 10 -0.74 -2.14 -1.63
N GLU A 11 -1.47 -1.52 -0.69
CA GLU A 11 -0.87 -0.93 0.51
C GLU A 11 -0.10 -1.96 1.34
N GLN A 12 -0.70 -3.14 1.58
CA GLN A 12 -0.05 -4.22 2.33
C GLN A 12 1.19 -4.75 1.62
N ASP A 13 1.10 -5.01 0.33
CA ASP A 13 2.21 -5.50 -0.49
C ASP A 13 3.38 -4.49 -0.48
N ILE A 14 3.09 -3.19 -0.66
CA ILE A 14 4.09 -2.12 -0.62
C ILE A 14 4.76 -2.08 0.76
N ALA A 15 4.00 -2.04 1.84
CA ALA A 15 4.54 -1.99 3.20
C ALA A 15 5.41 -3.23 3.52
N TYR A 16 5.01 -4.41 3.04
CA TYR A 16 5.79 -5.62 3.20
C TYR A 16 7.11 -5.57 2.43
N LEU A 17 7.09 -5.10 1.18
CA LEU A 17 8.29 -4.92 0.36
C LEU A 17 9.25 -3.87 0.95
N GLU A 18 8.74 -2.75 1.44
CA GLU A 18 9.55 -1.72 2.12
C GLU A 18 10.25 -2.30 3.36
N CYS A 19 9.51 -3.04 4.20
CA CYS A 19 10.08 -3.73 5.36
C CYS A 19 11.14 -4.78 4.95
N ASN A 20 10.91 -5.52 3.87
CA ASN A 20 11.86 -6.49 3.36
C ASN A 20 13.12 -5.80 2.81
N LEU A 21 12.95 -4.69 2.09
CA LEU A 21 14.04 -3.90 1.54
C LEU A 21 14.94 -3.35 2.66
N ASP A 22 14.35 -2.80 3.72
CA ASP A 22 15.09 -2.26 4.86
C ASP A 22 15.92 -3.34 5.56
N LYS A 23 15.35 -4.53 5.77
CA LYS A 23 16.08 -5.68 6.34
C LYS A 23 17.22 -6.12 5.44
N THR A 24 16.98 -6.18 4.13
CA THR A 24 17.98 -6.63 3.15
C THR A 24 19.13 -5.61 3.02
N LYS A 25 18.83 -4.31 3.04
CA LYS A 25 19.83 -3.23 3.09
C LYS A 25 20.65 -3.26 4.39
N ALA A 26 20.01 -3.56 5.52
CA ALA A 26 20.71 -3.74 6.79
C ALA A 26 21.66 -4.95 6.75
N GLU A 27 21.25 -6.05 6.12
CA GLU A 27 22.10 -7.21 5.89
C GLU A 27 23.31 -6.86 5.01
N LEU A 28 23.09 -6.18 3.87
CA LEU A 28 24.19 -5.72 3.01
C LEU A 28 25.21 -4.87 3.78
N LYS A 29 24.75 -3.99 4.68
CA LYS A 29 25.63 -3.18 5.52
C LYS A 29 26.56 -4.04 6.40
N ARG A 30 26.09 -5.20 6.89
CA ARG A 30 26.90 -6.15 7.66
C ARG A 30 28.03 -6.75 6.82
N TRP A 31 27.74 -7.06 5.55
CA TRP A 31 28.70 -7.57 4.58
C TRP A 31 29.73 -6.54 4.14
N ILE A 32 29.34 -5.26 4.00
CA ILE A 32 30.26 -4.21 3.51
C ILE A 32 31.13 -3.66 4.65
N SER A 33 30.55 -3.46 5.84
CA SER A 33 31.17 -2.65 6.91
C SER A 33 30.93 -3.18 8.32
N GLY A 34 30.28 -4.34 8.46
CA GLY A 34 29.92 -4.89 9.76
C GLY A 34 30.68 -6.16 10.11
N ASP A 35 30.01 -7.02 10.87
CA ASP A 35 30.56 -8.26 11.40
C ASP A 35 30.94 -9.29 10.31
N LEU A 36 30.37 -9.16 9.11
CA LEU A 36 30.61 -10.07 7.99
C LEU A 36 31.65 -9.54 6.98
N GLN A 37 32.24 -8.37 7.19
CA GLN A 37 33.14 -7.70 6.23
C GLN A 37 34.38 -8.51 5.82
N ASN A 38 34.87 -9.39 6.69
CA ASN A 38 36.07 -10.19 6.45
C ASN A 38 35.77 -11.59 5.88
N VAL A 39 34.48 -11.92 5.70
CA VAL A 39 34.06 -13.15 5.01
C VAL A 39 34.22 -12.88 3.51
N ARG A 40 35.06 -13.66 2.81
CA ARG A 40 35.45 -13.41 1.40
C ARG A 40 34.21 -13.23 0.50
N LEU A 41 33.98 -11.98 0.07
CA LEU A 41 33.03 -11.63 -0.97
C LEU A 41 33.63 -11.98 -2.34
N THR A 42 33.46 -13.21 -2.81
CA THR A 42 33.62 -13.54 -4.23
C THR A 42 32.34 -13.16 -5.00
N ALA A 43 32.37 -13.17 -6.34
CA ALA A 43 31.16 -12.91 -7.15
C ALA A 43 30.01 -13.91 -6.88
N GLU A 44 30.31 -15.07 -6.27
CA GLU A 44 29.35 -16.09 -5.85
C GLU A 44 28.97 -15.98 -4.36
N SER A 45 29.55 -15.00 -3.65
CA SER A 45 29.29 -14.81 -2.22
C SER A 45 27.84 -14.45 -1.94
N ASP A 46 27.42 -14.74 -0.72
CA ASP A 46 26.06 -14.42 -0.30
C ASP A 46 25.81 -12.91 -0.30
N GLY A 47 26.83 -12.06 -0.10
CA GLY A 47 26.71 -10.61 -0.24
C GLY A 47 26.36 -10.14 -1.66
N ALA A 48 26.97 -10.73 -2.70
CA ALA A 48 26.62 -10.42 -4.09
C ALA A 48 25.17 -10.81 -4.43
N LYS A 49 24.65 -11.89 -3.82
CA LYS A 49 23.25 -12.29 -3.94
C LYS A 49 22.30 -11.32 -3.21
N VAL A 50 22.75 -10.70 -2.12
CA VAL A 50 21.98 -9.68 -1.38
C VAL A 50 21.76 -8.44 -2.25
N GLU A 51 22.77 -7.98 -3.00
CA GLU A 51 22.63 -6.84 -3.93
C GLU A 51 21.61 -7.13 -5.04
N VAL A 52 21.70 -8.30 -5.68
CA VAL A 52 20.70 -8.73 -6.69
C VAL A 52 19.29 -8.82 -6.10
N HIS A 53 19.16 -9.25 -4.84
CA HIS A 53 17.87 -9.29 -4.17
C HIS A 53 17.31 -7.89 -3.89
N ILE A 54 18.15 -6.93 -3.50
CA ILE A 54 17.77 -5.53 -3.32
C ILE A 54 17.24 -4.96 -4.64
N GLU A 55 17.95 -5.15 -5.75
CA GLU A 55 17.51 -4.67 -7.06
C GLU A 55 16.15 -5.25 -7.46
N ALA A 56 15.92 -6.54 -7.20
CA ALA A 56 14.64 -7.18 -7.48
C ALA A 56 13.50 -6.60 -6.62
N ILE A 57 13.74 -6.36 -5.33
CA ILE A 57 12.73 -5.76 -4.43
C ILE A 57 12.42 -4.32 -4.87
N GLU A 58 13.44 -3.51 -5.18
CA GLU A 58 13.27 -2.13 -5.62
C GLU A 58 12.50 -2.05 -6.94
N TYR A 59 12.79 -2.96 -7.88
CA TYR A 59 12.05 -3.09 -9.12
C TYR A 59 10.57 -3.40 -8.87
N GLU A 60 10.27 -4.41 -8.05
CA GLU A 60 8.88 -4.77 -7.73
C GLU A 60 8.15 -3.62 -7.01
N LEU A 61 8.82 -2.97 -6.06
CA LEU A 61 8.28 -1.83 -5.32
C LEU A 61 7.90 -0.68 -6.27
N ALA A 62 8.76 -0.37 -7.25
CA ALA A 62 8.49 0.66 -8.25
C ALA A 62 7.23 0.34 -9.08
N HIS A 63 7.04 -0.93 -9.47
CA HIS A 63 5.82 -1.35 -10.17
C HIS A 63 4.57 -1.20 -9.31
N LYS A 64 4.61 -1.66 -8.05
CA LYS A 64 3.46 -1.55 -7.15
C LYS A 64 3.11 -0.10 -6.82
N LEU A 65 4.11 0.77 -6.62
CA LEU A 65 3.88 2.21 -6.43
C LEU A 65 3.23 2.86 -7.66
N ASN A 66 3.63 2.46 -8.86
CA ASN A 66 3.00 2.91 -10.09
C ASN A 66 1.55 2.41 -10.22
N ASP A 67 1.28 1.17 -9.85
CA ASP A 67 -0.07 0.62 -9.85
C ASP A 67 -0.97 1.30 -8.81
N MET A 68 -0.42 1.60 -7.63
CA MET A 68 -1.08 2.43 -6.61
C MET A 68 -1.44 3.81 -7.16
N TYR A 69 -0.52 4.47 -7.86
CA TYR A 69 -0.77 5.76 -8.50
C TYR A 69 -1.88 5.68 -9.55
N LYS A 70 -1.85 4.68 -10.45
CA LYS A 70 -2.90 4.47 -11.46
C LYS A 70 -4.26 4.21 -10.82
N LEU A 71 -4.31 3.41 -9.77
CA LEU A 71 -5.54 3.10 -9.04
C LEU A 71 -6.14 4.35 -8.39
N LYS A 72 -5.32 5.15 -7.68
CA LYS A 72 -5.75 6.43 -7.09
C LYS A 72 -6.29 7.39 -8.17
N LYS A 73 -5.65 7.44 -9.34
CA LYS A 73 -6.10 8.23 -10.49
C LYS A 73 -7.45 7.75 -11.02
N LEU A 74 -7.61 6.44 -11.21
CA LEU A 74 -8.86 5.83 -11.68
C LEU A 74 -10.01 6.11 -10.70
N VAL A 75 -9.82 5.83 -9.42
CA VAL A 75 -10.85 6.03 -8.38
C VAL A 75 -11.28 7.50 -8.28
N SER A 76 -10.34 8.44 -8.50
CA SER A 76 -10.65 9.87 -8.52
C SER A 76 -11.58 10.30 -9.66
N THR A 77 -11.78 9.46 -10.68
CA THR A 77 -12.76 9.73 -11.76
C THR A 77 -14.20 9.39 -11.36
N PHE A 78 -14.39 8.53 -10.35
CA PHE A 78 -15.71 8.04 -9.96
C PHE A 78 -16.54 9.15 -9.30
N LYS A 79 -17.78 9.33 -9.77
CA LYS A 79 -18.69 10.40 -9.29
C LYS A 79 -19.74 9.92 -8.28
N GLY A 80 -19.97 8.61 -8.19
CA GLY A 80 -20.94 8.02 -7.27
C GLY A 80 -20.62 8.35 -5.81
N LEU A 81 -21.65 8.64 -5.02
CA LEU A 81 -21.51 9.05 -3.62
C LEU A 81 -20.71 8.04 -2.80
N GLU A 82 -20.97 6.75 -2.97
CA GLU A 82 -20.29 5.67 -2.24
C GLU A 82 -18.78 5.65 -2.52
N ASN A 83 -18.39 5.80 -3.79
CA ASN A 83 -16.97 5.91 -4.18
C ASN A 83 -16.30 7.12 -3.54
N ARG A 84 -17.00 8.27 -3.50
CA ARG A 84 -16.47 9.50 -2.88
C ARG A 84 -16.28 9.32 -1.37
N ILE A 85 -17.25 8.70 -0.68
CA ILE A 85 -17.15 8.38 0.75
C ILE A 85 -15.93 7.49 1.01
N LEU A 86 -15.79 6.39 0.26
CA LEU A 86 -14.69 5.44 0.43
C LEU A 86 -13.33 6.08 0.12
N LYS A 87 -13.22 6.85 -0.97
CA LYS A 87 -11.97 7.55 -1.32
C LYS A 87 -11.54 8.51 -0.21
N LEU A 88 -12.42 9.41 0.22
CA LEU A 88 -12.08 10.39 1.25
C LEU A 88 -11.70 9.69 2.57
N LYS A 89 -12.39 8.60 2.93
CA LYS A 89 -12.11 7.84 4.15
C LYS A 89 -10.79 7.09 4.10
N TYR A 90 -10.54 6.34 3.03
CA TYR A 90 -9.44 5.35 3.00
C TYR A 90 -8.21 5.82 2.22
N ILE A 91 -8.38 6.63 1.17
CA ILE A 91 -7.25 7.17 0.40
C ILE A 91 -6.81 8.52 0.99
N ASP A 92 -7.75 9.40 1.30
CA ASP A 92 -7.44 10.75 1.79
C ASP A 92 -7.37 10.80 3.34
N GLY A 93 -7.61 9.67 4.02
CA GLY A 93 -7.41 9.50 5.46
C GLY A 93 -8.39 10.28 6.36
N MET A 94 -9.52 10.74 5.83
CA MET A 94 -10.46 11.56 6.59
C MET A 94 -11.28 10.75 7.62
N THR A 95 -11.77 11.42 8.66
CA THR A 95 -12.81 10.86 9.53
C THR A 95 -14.18 10.93 8.84
N LEU A 96 -15.17 10.16 9.28
CA LEU A 96 -16.51 10.20 8.67
C LEU A 96 -17.21 11.55 8.91
N GLU A 97 -16.90 12.23 10.00
CA GLU A 97 -17.32 13.61 10.25
C GLU A 97 -16.77 14.55 9.16
N ARG A 98 -15.46 14.52 8.91
CA ARG A 98 -14.83 15.36 7.86
C ARG A 98 -15.34 15.01 6.46
N VAL A 99 -15.63 13.74 6.19
CA VAL A 99 -16.27 13.31 4.94
C VAL A 99 -17.66 13.93 4.80
N ALA A 100 -18.43 13.99 5.89
CA ALA A 100 -19.75 14.61 5.87
C ALA A 100 -19.68 16.11 5.56
N ASP A 101 -18.76 16.82 6.19
CA ASP A 101 -18.51 18.23 5.92
C ASP A 101 -18.10 18.46 4.45
N GLU A 102 -17.11 17.71 3.95
CA GLU A 102 -16.61 17.81 2.57
C GLU A 102 -17.69 17.52 1.51
N LEU A 103 -18.59 16.58 1.81
CA LEU A 103 -19.67 16.18 0.90
C LEU A 103 -20.95 16.99 1.10
N ASN A 104 -21.00 17.92 2.07
CA ASN A 104 -22.18 18.69 2.47
C ASN A 104 -23.38 17.80 2.87
N TYR A 105 -23.12 16.76 3.66
CA TYR A 105 -24.15 15.90 4.26
C TYR A 105 -24.06 15.95 5.79
N SER A 106 -25.12 15.50 6.46
CA SER A 106 -25.04 15.29 7.90
C SER A 106 -24.14 14.08 8.21
N THR A 107 -23.42 14.16 9.33
CA THR A 107 -22.59 13.06 9.84
C THR A 107 -23.41 11.76 9.98
N GLY A 108 -24.65 11.86 10.47
CA GLY A 108 -25.54 10.71 10.61
C GLY A 108 -25.86 10.02 9.29
N TYR A 109 -26.07 10.80 8.21
CA TYR A 109 -26.31 10.25 6.88
C TYR A 109 -25.07 9.53 6.33
N ILE A 110 -23.88 10.15 6.44
CA ILE A 110 -22.63 9.53 6.00
C ILE A 110 -22.32 8.25 6.79
N ASN A 111 -22.49 8.26 8.11
CA ASN A 111 -22.31 7.07 8.94
C ASN A 111 -23.23 5.92 8.52
N LYS A 112 -24.51 6.22 8.29
CA LYS A 112 -25.48 5.21 7.80
C LYS A 112 -25.07 4.66 6.43
N LYS A 113 -24.71 5.54 5.49
CA LYS A 113 -24.29 5.13 4.14
C LYS A 113 -23.00 4.32 4.15
N HIS A 114 -22.00 4.72 4.94
CA HIS A 114 -20.77 3.95 5.12
C HIS A 114 -21.07 2.54 5.66
N ALA A 115 -21.94 2.43 6.66
CA ALA A 115 -22.34 1.12 7.22
C ALA A 115 -23.11 0.23 6.21
N GLU A 116 -23.89 0.82 5.30
CA GLU A 116 -24.52 0.10 4.18
C GLU A 116 -23.46 -0.43 3.21
N ILE A 117 -22.57 0.43 2.72
CA ILE A 117 -21.47 0.08 1.81
C ILE A 117 -20.60 -1.05 2.40
N MET A 118 -20.23 -0.93 3.67
CA MET A 118 -19.37 -1.93 4.33
C MET A 118 -20.06 -3.29 4.50
N ARG A 119 -21.39 -3.32 4.67
CA ARG A 119 -22.14 -4.58 4.68
C ARG A 119 -22.10 -5.24 3.30
N GLU A 120 -22.36 -4.49 2.24
CA GLU A 120 -22.31 -5.00 0.87
C GLU A 120 -20.93 -5.53 0.49
N ILE A 121 -19.85 -4.83 0.87
CA ILE A 121 -18.47 -5.29 0.61
C ILE A 121 -18.17 -6.61 1.33
N LYS A 122 -18.68 -6.81 2.54
CA LYS A 122 -18.53 -8.05 3.30
C LYS A 122 -19.29 -9.20 2.64
N PHE A 123 -20.55 -8.99 2.28
CA PHE A 123 -21.37 -10.03 1.64
C PHE A 123 -20.84 -10.49 0.27
N VAL A 124 -20.15 -9.64 -0.48
CA VAL A 124 -19.52 -10.01 -1.77
C VAL A 124 -18.11 -10.60 -1.57
N GLY A 125 -17.60 -10.63 -0.32
CA GLY A 125 -16.29 -11.20 0.02
C GLY A 125 -16.33 -12.62 0.58
N ASP A 126 -17.52 -13.15 0.86
CA ASP A 126 -17.79 -14.55 1.23
C ASP A 126 -18.19 -15.35 -0.02
#